data_AF-A0A0P9PHV5-F1
#
_entry.id   AF-A0A0P9PHV5-F1
#
_cell.length_a   1.000
_cell.length_b   1.000
_cell.length_c   1.000
_cell.angle_alpha   90.00
_cell.angle_beta   90.00
_cell.angle_gamma   90.00
#
_symmetry.space_group_name_H-M   'P 1'
#
loop_
_entity.id
_entity.type
_entity.pdbx_description
1 polymer ?
#
loop_
_entity_poly.entity_id
_entity_poly.type
_entity_poly.pdbx_seq_one_letter_code
_entity_poly.pdbx_strand_id
1 'polypeptide(L)' 'MINEAAWLIDHDIVAHPADIDQVWIHGYGFPRYKGGLTYYADQIGLGSVASALKHYNREGKELAMFMARQKTFHGS' A
#
# COMPACT_ATOMS: atom_id res chain seq x y z
N MET A 1 1.07 1.41 -8.06
CA MET A 1 2.18 1.41 -7.08
C MET A 1 1.70 0.94 -5.71
N ILE A 2 0.71 1.57 -5.06
CA ILE A 2 0.17 1.04 -3.78
C ILE A 2 -0.42 -0.37 -3.95
N ASN A 3 -1.05 -0.67 -5.08
CA ASN A 3 -1.54 -2.02 -5.41
C ASN A 3 -0.41 -3.07 -5.47
N GLU A 4 0.76 -2.70 -5.98
CA GLU A 4 1.92 -3.59 -6.06
C GLU A 4 2.54 -3.80 -4.68
N ALA A 5 2.65 -2.74 -3.88
CA ALA A 5 3.06 -2.86 -2.48
C ALA A 5 2.10 -3.78 -1.70
N ALA A 6 0.78 -3.62 -1.88
CA ALA A 6 -0.22 -4.50 -1.28
C ALA A 6 -0.05 -5.96 -1.73
N TRP A 7 0.26 -6.19 -3.01
CA TRP A 7 0.49 -7.53 -3.54
C TRP A 7 1.74 -8.19 -2.93
N LEU A 8 2.84 -7.45 -2.84
CA LEU A 8 4.09 -7.93 -2.23
C LEU A 8 3.91 -8.31 -0.76
N ILE A 9 3.11 -7.54 -0.02
CA ILE A 9 2.79 -7.81 1.38
C ILE A 9 1.86 -9.02 1.50
N ASP A 10 0.79 -9.09 0.69
CA ASP A 10 -0.19 -10.18 0.71
C ASP A 10 0.42 -11.55 0.33
N HIS A 11 1.48 -11.55 -0.48
CA HIS A 11 2.19 -12.77 -0.90
C HIS A 11 3.42 -13.08 -0.03
N ASP A 12 3.59 -12.41 1.11
CA ASP A 12 4.73 -12.57 2.03
C ASP A 12 6.11 -12.42 1.36
N ILE A 13 6.21 -11.64 0.27
CA ILE A 13 7.47 -11.38 -0.44
C ILE A 13 8.31 -10.35 0.33
N VAL A 14 7.64 -9.45 1.05
CA VAL A 14 8.29 -8.45 1.90
C VAL A 14 7.85 -8.67 3.35
N ALA A 15 8.81 -8.70 4.27
CA ALA A 15 8.56 -8.96 5.68
C ALA A 15 7.88 -7.79 6.40
N HIS A 16 8.21 -6.54 6.04
CA HIS A 16 7.63 -5.35 6.67
C HIS A 16 7.25 -4.27 5.65
N PRO A 17 6.08 -3.62 5.78
CA PRO A 17 5.71 -2.48 4.94
C PRO A 17 6.74 -1.35 4.95
N ALA A 18 7.42 -1.15 6.07
CA ALA A 18 8.50 -0.18 6.20
C ALA A 18 9.65 -0.42 5.21
N ASP A 19 9.94 -1.67 4.83
CA ASP A 19 10.99 -2.01 3.86
C ASP A 19 10.64 -1.45 2.47
N ILE A 20 9.35 -1.51 2.10
CA ILE A 20 8.83 -0.88 0.89
C ILE A 20 9.01 0.63 0.99
N ASP A 21 8.62 1.23 2.11
CA ASP A 21 8.72 2.68 2.30
C ASP A 21 10.15 3.20 2.16
N GLN A 22 11.14 2.46 2.68
CA GLN A 22 12.54 2.81 2.50
C GLN A 22 12.97 2.78 1.03
N VAL A 23 12.58 1.75 0.27
CA VAL A 23 12.89 1.66 -1.17
C VAL A 23 12.26 2.80 -1.94
N TRP A 24 11.02 3.16 -1.62
CA TRP A 24 10.32 4.26 -2.30
C TRP A 24 10.94 5.62 -1.99
N ILE A 25 11.36 5.85 -0.75
CA ILE A 25 12.03 7.09 -0.33
C ILE A 25 13.42 7.19 -0.98
N HIS A 26 14.24 6.16 -0.88
CA HIS A 26 15.65 6.22 -1.26
C HIS A 26 15.91 5.87 -2.72
N GLY A 27 15.10 4.99 -3.31
CA GLY A 27 15.25 4.54 -4.70
C GLY A 27 14.45 5.37 -5.70
N TYR A 28 13.26 5.85 -5.31
CA TYR A 28 12.32 6.52 -6.22
C TYR A 28 12.01 7.97 -5.84
N GLY A 29 12.66 8.51 -4.80
CA GLY A 29 12.52 9.91 -4.39
C GLY A 29 11.17 10.27 -3.78
N PHE A 30 10.46 9.29 -3.19
CA PHE A 30 9.17 9.55 -2.54
C PHE A 30 9.32 10.59 -1.41
N PRO A 31 8.39 11.55 -1.25
CA PRO A 31 8.54 12.62 -0.28
C PRO A 31 8.68 12.11 1.16
N ARG A 32 9.85 12.31 1.76
CA ARG A 32 10.18 11.84 3.13
C ARG A 32 9.20 12.31 4.19
N TYR A 33 8.72 13.55 4.08
CA TYR A 33 7.77 14.13 5.04
C TYR A 33 6.38 13.46 5.01
N LYS A 34 6.11 12.60 4.02
CA LYS A 34 4.89 11.77 3.95
C LYS A 34 5.09 10.37 4.53
N GLY A 35 6.25 10.08 5.14
CA GLY A 35 6.55 8.82 5.84
C GLY A 35 6.95 7.65 4.93
N GLY A 36 6.38 7.55 3.73
CA GLY A 36 6.63 6.44 2.80
C GLY A 36 5.38 6.13 1.98
N LEU A 37 5.47 5.21 1.01
CA LEU A 37 4.35 4.91 0.12
C LEU A 37 3.18 4.24 0.88
N THR A 38 3.48 3.18 1.63
CA THR A 38 2.52 2.41 2.42
C THR A 38 2.10 3.17 3.67
N TYR A 39 2.99 3.94 4.30
CA TYR A 39 2.60 4.86 5.39
C TYR A 39 1.63 5.93 4.89
N TYR A 40 1.89 6.51 3.71
CA TYR A 40 0.98 7.49 3.11
C TYR A 40 -0.38 6.87 2.74
N ALA A 41 -0.40 5.61 2.31
CA ALA A 41 -1.64 4.88 2.06
C ALA A 41 -2.46 4.69 3.36
N ASP A 42 -1.80 4.44 4.49
CA ASP A 42 -2.46 4.35 5.80
C ASP A 42 -3.09 5.69 6.22
N GLN A 43 -2.43 6.81 5.94
CA GLN A 43 -2.97 8.15 6.21
C GLN A 43 -4.22 8.47 5.37
N ILE A 44 -4.30 7.95 4.14
CA ILE A 44 -5.49 8.07 3.28
C ILE A 44 -6.61 7.13 3.73
N GLY A 45 -6.25 6.00 4.33
CA GLY A 45 -7.14 4.92 4.70
C GLY A 45 -7.28 3.88 3.59
N LEU A 46 -6.99 2.61 3.93
CA LEU A 46 -6.94 1.53 2.94
C LEU A 46 -8.29 1.23 2.28
N GLY A 47 -9.41 1.49 2.94
CA GLY A 47 -10.74 1.39 2.33
C GLY A 47 -10.98 2.39 1.19
N SER A 48 -10.47 3.62 1.33
CA SER A 48 -10.52 4.65 0.29
C SER A 48 -9.64 4.26 -0.88
N VAL A 49 -8.43 3.76 -0.60
CA VAL A 49 -7.50 3.28 -1.63
C VAL A 49 -8.08 2.08 -2.38
N ALA A 50 -8.68 1.12 -1.68
CA ALA A 50 -9.36 -0.04 -2.28
C ALA A 50 -10.51 0.38 -3.19
N SER A 51 -11.30 1.38 -2.79
CA SER A 51 -12.41 1.90 -3.60
C SER A 51 -11.91 2.55 -4.89
N ALA A 52 -10.84 3.35 -4.82
CA ALA A 52 -10.20 3.92 -5.99
C ALA A 52 -9.63 2.83 -6.92
N LEU A 53 -8.96 1.81 -6.36
CA LEU A 53 -8.41 0.70 -7.13
C LEU A 53 -9.50 -0.11 -7.86
N LYS A 54 -10.65 -0.37 -7.22
CA LYS A 54 -11.80 -1.02 -7.88
C LYS A 54 -12.34 -0.20 -9.04
N HIS A 55 -12.28 1.14 -8.94
CA HIS A 55 -12.80 2.03 -9.97
C HIS A 55 -11.87 2.08 -11.20
N TYR A 56 -10.55 2.15 -10.98
CA TYR A 56 -9.57 2.33 -12.06
C TYR A 56 -8.93 1.04 -12.58
N ASN A 57 -9.06 -0.09 -11.86
CA ASN A 57 -8.42 -1.34 -12.23
C ASN A 57 -9.36 -2.55 -12.10
N ARG A 58 -9.75 -3.15 -13.24
CA ARG A 58 -10.58 -4.36 -13.29
C ARG A 58 -9.90 -5.60 -12.68
N GLU A 59 -8.57 -5.68 -12.78
CA GLU A 59 -7.75 -6.78 -12.24
C GLU A 59 -7.44 -6.58 -10.75
N GLY A 60 -7.54 -5.34 -10.24
CA GLY A 60 -7.28 -5.01 -8.84
C GLY A 60 -8.34 -5.48 -7.84
N LYS A 61 -9.29 -6.34 -8.23
CA LYS A 61 -10.40 -6.76 -7.37
C LYS A 61 -9.94 -7.52 -6.13
N GLU A 62 -9.01 -8.46 -6.27
CA GLU A 62 -8.48 -9.23 -5.13
C GLU A 62 -7.68 -8.34 -4.18
N LEU A 63 -6.77 -7.53 -4.71
CA LEU A 63 -6.00 -6.56 -3.92
C LEU A 63 -6.90 -5.56 -3.19
N ALA A 64 -7.96 -5.09 -3.86
CA ALA A 64 -8.92 -4.22 -3.20
C ALA A 64 -9.76 -4.95 -2.13
N MET A 65 -9.96 -6.27 -2.23
CA MET A 65 -10.56 -7.04 -1.14
C MET A 65 -9.58 -7.20 0.03
N PHE A 66 -8.30 -7.47 -0.24
CA PHE A 66 -7.25 -7.50 0.78
C PHE A 66 -7.18 -6.18 1.54
N MET A 67 -7.03 -5.06 0.82
CA MET A 67 -6.95 -3.72 1.40
C MET A 67 -8.24 -3.29 2.12
N ALA A 68 -9.40 -3.80 1.73
CA ALA A 68 -10.66 -3.54 2.44
C ALA A 68 -10.81 -4.35 3.74
N ARG A 69 -10.09 -5.47 3.88
CA ARG A 69 -10.06 -6.29 5.11
C ARG A 69 -9.02 -5.78 6.11
N GLN A 70 -7.97 -5.13 5.61
CA GLN A 70 -6.92 -4.49 6.41
C GLN A 70 -7.36 -3.08 6.84
N LYS A 71 -7.03 -2.68 8.08
CA LYS A 71 -7.21 -1.28 8.53
C LYS A 71 -6.04 -0.40 8.09
N THR A 72 -4.81 -0.90 8.25
CA THR A 72 -3.54 -0.24 7.92
C THR A 72 -2.51 -1.28 7.51
N PHE A 73 -1.47 -0.87 6.79
CA PHE A 73 -0.29 -1.67 6.53
C PHE A 73 0.61 -1.72 7.78
N HIS A 74 0.83 -0.59 8.43
CA HIS A 74 1.80 -0.48 9.54
C HIS A 74 1.28 -0.99 10.90
N GLY A 75 0.18 -1.74 10.93
CA GLY A 75 -0.52 -2.07 12.16
C GLY A 75 -1.06 -0.83 12.88
N SER A 76 -1.73 -1.06 14.01
CA SER A 76 -2.11 -0.02 14.98
C SER A 76 -1.60 -0.45 16.34
#